data_AF-A0A1J3IUH4-F1
#
_entry.id   AF-A0A1J3IUH4-F1
#
_cell.length_a   1.000
_cell.length_b   1.000
_cell.length_c   1.000
_cell.angle_alpha   90.00
_cell.angle_beta   90.00
_cell.angle_gamma   90.00
#
_symmetry.space_group_name_H-M   'P 1'
#
loop_
_entity.id
_entity.type
_entity.pdbx_description
1 polymer ?
#
loop_
_entity_poly.entity_id
_entity_poly.type
_entity_poly.pdbx_seq_one_letter_code
_entity_poly.pdbx_strand_id
1 'polypeptide(L)'
;MDEGVALYPLHRCKTIHLVRHAQGIHNVAGEKDHSAYSSEDYFDAHLTPLGWQQVDHLRNHVLATQLLNKIDLVIVSPLLRTIQTAVGAFGG
;
A
#
# COMPACT_ATOMS: atom_id res chain seq x y z
N MET A 1 -24.69 -29.83 -7.08
CA MET A 1 -24.32 -28.55 -7.71
C MET A 1 -22.86 -28.69 -8.05
N ASP A 2 -22.56 -28.94 -9.33
CA ASP A 2 -21.18 -29.10 -9.80
C ASP A 2 -20.50 -27.73 -9.77
N GLU A 3 -19.53 -27.55 -8.87
CA GLU A 3 -18.64 -26.40 -8.90
C GLU A 3 -17.66 -26.58 -10.06
N GLY A 4 -18.01 -26.02 -11.22
CA GLY A 4 -17.14 -26.04 -12.39
C GLY A 4 -15.78 -25.39 -12.10
N VAL A 5 -14.70 -26.15 -12.25
CA VAL A 5 -13.33 -25.64 -12.16
C VAL A 5 -13.09 -24.65 -13.30
N ALA A 6 -13.05 -23.36 -13.00
CA ALA A 6 -12.71 -22.33 -13.97
C ALA A 6 -11.18 -22.21 -14.12
N LEU A 7 -10.65 -22.57 -15.29
CA LEU A 7 -9.24 -22.41 -15.62
C LEU A 7 -9.02 -21.05 -16.29
N TYR A 8 -8.34 -20.12 -15.60
CA TYR A 8 -8.03 -18.81 -16.15
C TYR A 8 -6.59 -18.79 -16.72
N PRO A 9 -6.38 -18.43 -17.99
CA PRO A 9 -5.04 -18.31 -18.55
C PRO A 9 -4.34 -17.08 -17.97
N LEU A 10 -3.44 -17.31 -16.98
CA LEU A 10 -2.74 -16.27 -16.24
C LEU A 10 -2.12 -15.17 -17.14
N HIS A 11 -1.54 -15.56 -18.27
CA HIS A 11 -0.90 -14.66 -19.23
C HIS A 11 -1.87 -13.80 -20.06
N ARG A 12 -3.19 -14.01 -19.94
CA ARG A 12 -4.22 -13.19 -20.60
C ARG A 12 -5.11 -12.44 -19.59
N CYS A 13 -4.73 -12.44 -18.32
CA CYS A 13 -5.40 -11.69 -17.26
C CYS A 13 -4.60 -10.45 -16.89
N LYS A 14 -5.31 -9.42 -16.41
CA LYS A 14 -4.67 -8.29 -15.73
C LYS A 14 -4.37 -8.69 -14.29
N THR A 15 -3.16 -8.39 -13.82
CA THR A 15 -2.77 -8.59 -12.42
C THR A 15 -2.98 -7.28 -11.66
N ILE A 16 -3.69 -7.36 -10.54
CA ILE A 16 -3.89 -6.22 -9.64
C ILE A 16 -3.12 -6.51 -8.35
N HIS A 17 -2.19 -5.61 -8.02
CA HIS A 17 -1.47 -5.65 -6.75
C HIS A 17 -2.16 -4.72 -5.74
N LEU A 18 -2.56 -5.27 -4.60
CA LEU A 18 -3.19 -4.52 -3.52
C LEU A 18 -2.18 -4.29 -2.40
N VAL A 19 -1.93 -3.04 -2.06
CA VAL A 19 -0.93 -2.63 -1.06
C VAL A 19 -1.59 -1.70 -0.05
N ARG A 20 -1.46 -2.02 1.24
CA ARG A 20 -1.87 -1.13 2.34
C ARG A 20 -0.80 -0.05 2.54
N HIS A 21 -1.19 1.16 2.93
CA HIS A 21 -0.22 2.18 3.33
C HIS A 21 0.67 1.69 4.49
N ALA A 22 1.91 2.18 4.53
CA ALA A 22 2.80 1.94 5.65
C ALA A 22 2.30 2.63 6.93
N GLN A 23 2.93 2.34 8.07
CA GLN A 23 2.49 2.88 9.36
C GLN A 23 2.44 4.41 9.35
N GLY A 24 1.27 4.98 9.61
CA GLY A 24 1.06 6.41 9.79
C GLY A 24 1.00 6.80 11.26
N ILE A 25 1.14 8.09 11.56
CA ILE A 25 1.03 8.61 12.94
C ILE A 25 -0.33 8.23 13.56
N HIS A 26 -1.41 8.23 12.77
CA HIS A 26 -2.74 7.80 13.20
C HIS A 26 -2.79 6.34 13.70
N ASN A 27 -1.96 5.43 13.17
CA ASN A 27 -1.93 4.05 13.65
C ASN A 27 -1.36 3.99 15.06
N VAL A 28 -0.25 4.70 15.30
CA VAL A 28 0.39 4.75 16.62
C VAL A 28 -0.51 5.43 17.65
N ALA A 29 -1.24 6.46 17.26
CA ALA A 29 -2.22 7.11 18.13
C ALA A 29 -3.40 6.17 18.44
N GLY A 30 -3.98 5.55 17.41
CA GLY A 30 -5.11 4.63 17.53
C GLY A 30 -4.81 3.33 18.29
N GLU A 31 -3.57 2.85 18.24
CA GLU A 31 -3.10 1.71 19.05
C GLU A 31 -3.03 2.04 20.54
N LYS A 32 -2.73 3.30 20.89
CA LYS A 32 -2.68 3.77 22.29
C LYS A 32 -4.08 4.11 22.81
N ASP A 33 -4.88 4.76 21.97
CA ASP A 33 -6.24 5.17 22.26
C ASP A 33 -7.09 5.01 21.00
N HIS A 34 -7.99 4.03 21.01
CA HIS A 34 -8.82 3.72 19.86
C HIS A 34 -9.73 4.88 19.43
N SER A 35 -10.06 5.81 20.34
CA SER A 35 -10.85 7.00 19.98
C SER A 35 -10.09 7.95 19.05
N ALA A 36 -8.75 7.90 19.04
CA ALA A 36 -7.90 8.71 18.20
C ALA A 36 -8.09 8.42 16.69
N TYR A 37 -8.61 7.25 16.31
CA TYR A 37 -8.95 6.98 14.90
C TYR A 37 -10.02 7.92 14.35
N SER A 38 -10.84 8.52 15.22
CA SER A 38 -11.87 9.51 14.85
C SER A 38 -11.41 10.95 15.05
N SER A 39 -10.14 11.19 15.42
CA SER A 39 -9.63 12.55 15.62
C SER A 39 -9.33 13.22 14.28
N GLU A 40 -9.81 14.45 14.13
CA GLU A 40 -9.51 15.33 12.99
C GLU A 40 -7.99 15.58 12.86
N ASP A 41 -7.25 15.60 13.98
CA ASP A 41 -5.79 15.78 13.98
C ASP A 41 -5.05 14.67 13.21
N TYR A 42 -5.68 13.50 13.08
CA TYR A 42 -5.10 12.32 12.43
C TYR A 42 -5.74 11.96 11.10
N PHE A 43 -6.68 12.77 10.61
CA PHE A 43 -7.40 12.53 9.35
C PHE A 43 -6.44 12.28 8.18
N ASP A 44 -5.50 13.22 7.97
CA ASP A 44 -4.50 13.16 6.91
C ASP A 44 -3.07 12.95 7.43
N ALA A 45 -2.93 12.11 8.46
CA ALA A 45 -1.65 11.83 9.09
C ALA A 45 -0.60 11.26 8.10
N HIS A 46 0.63 11.76 8.21
CA HIS A 46 1.79 11.28 7.47
C HIS A 46 2.36 9.96 8.04
N LEU A 47 3.33 9.37 7.32
CA LEU A 47 4.06 8.18 7.74
C LEU A 47 4.97 8.44 8.95
N THR A 48 5.11 7.44 9.81
CA THR A 48 6.10 7.44 10.90
C THR A 48 7.50 7.09 10.36
N PRO A 49 8.58 7.26 11.15
CA PRO A 49 9.90 6.74 10.76
C PRO A 49 9.89 5.23 10.46
N LEU A 50 9.13 4.44 11.23
CA LEU A 50 8.93 3.01 10.94
C LEU A 50 8.14 2.81 9.64
N GLY A 51 7.14 3.67 9.37
CA GLY A 51 6.42 3.67 8.11
C GLY A 51 7.35 3.87 6.91
N TRP A 52 8.31 4.79 6.99
CA TRP A 52 9.32 4.98 5.94
C TRP A 52 10.23 3.76 5.76
N GLN A 53 10.66 3.12 6.84
CA GLN A 53 11.42 1.86 6.73
C GLN A 53 10.61 0.75 6.04
N GLN A 54 9.30 0.66 6.30
CA GLN A 54 8.42 -0.27 5.58
C GLN A 54 8.33 0.06 4.09
N VAL A 55 8.29 1.35 3.73
CA VAL A 55 8.31 1.81 2.34
C VAL A 55 9.63 1.44 1.65
N ASP A 56 10.76 1.62 2.33
CA ASP A 56 12.08 1.24 1.80
C ASP A 56 12.18 -0.28 1.56
N HIS A 57 11.67 -1.10 2.48
CA HIS A 57 11.61 -2.55 2.29
C HIS A 57 10.73 -2.93 1.10
N LEU A 58 9.58 -2.26 0.92
CA LEU A 58 8.71 -2.49 -0.23
C LEU A 58 9.40 -2.07 -1.53
N ARG A 59 10.07 -0.91 -1.56
CA ARG A 59 10.85 -0.45 -2.72
C ARG A 59 11.91 -1.48 -3.11
N ASN A 60 12.68 -1.96 -2.14
CA ASN A 60 13.70 -2.96 -2.37
C ASN A 60 13.11 -4.25 -2.96
N HIS A 61 11.96 -4.70 -2.46
CA HIS A 61 11.24 -5.85 -3.00
C HIS A 61 10.78 -5.62 -4.45
N VAL A 62 10.18 -4.45 -4.74
CA VAL A 62 9.70 -4.08 -6.08
C VAL A 62 10.85 -4.05 -7.10
N LEU A 63 12.01 -3.50 -6.72
CA LEU A 63 13.20 -3.46 -7.56
C LEU A 63 13.80 -4.86 -7.77
N ALA A 64 13.97 -5.64 -6.70
CA ALA A 64 14.54 -6.99 -6.77
C ALA A 64 13.70 -7.94 -7.64
N THR A 65 12.37 -7.78 -7.63
CA THR A 65 11.44 -8.60 -8.42
C THR A 65 11.21 -8.07 -9.85
N GLN A 66 11.80 -6.92 -10.19
CA GLN A 66 11.52 -6.20 -11.44
C GLN A 66 10.03 -5.91 -11.64
N LEU A 67 9.26 -5.83 -10.54
CA LEU A 67 7.83 -5.60 -10.58
C LEU A 67 7.51 -4.23 -11.18
N LEU A 68 8.37 -3.23 -10.95
CA LEU A 68 8.19 -1.89 -11.47
C LEU A 68 8.04 -1.86 -13.00
N ASN A 69 8.77 -2.73 -13.72
CA ASN A 69 8.71 -2.81 -15.18
C ASN A 69 7.40 -3.45 -15.71
N LYS A 70 6.57 -3.99 -14.82
CA LYS A 70 5.30 -4.66 -15.14
C LYS A 70 4.07 -3.84 -14.71
N ILE A 71 4.28 -2.72 -14.02
CA ILE A 71 3.20 -1.87 -13.53
C ILE A 71 2.91 -0.79 -14.57
N ASP A 72 1.71 -0.81 -15.13
CA ASP A 72 1.23 0.22 -16.06
C ASP A 72 0.62 1.43 -15.34
N LEU A 73 0.05 1.22 -14.13
CA LEU A 73 -0.72 2.22 -13.40
C LEU A 73 -0.67 1.98 -11.88
N VAL A 74 -0.45 3.06 -11.12
CA VAL A 74 -0.56 3.09 -9.66
C VAL A 74 -1.73 4.00 -9.29
N ILE A 75 -2.72 3.46 -8.58
CA ILE A 75 -3.88 4.21 -8.06
C ILE A 75 -3.78 4.26 -6.54
N VAL A 76 -3.99 5.44 -5.96
CA VAL A 76 -3.88 5.66 -4.52
C VAL A 76 -5.10 6.37 -3.97
N SER A 77 -5.40 6.12 -2.69
CA SER A 77 -6.25 7.03 -1.91
C SER A 77 -5.57 8.40 -1.81
N PRO A 78 -6.35 9.50 -1.74
CA PRO A 78 -5.79 10.85 -1.69
C PRO A 78 -5.10 11.19 -0.35
N LEU A 79 -5.11 10.29 0.64
CA LEU A 79 -4.49 10.55 1.94
C LEU A 79 -2.96 10.57 1.86
N LEU A 80 -2.33 11.45 2.62
CA LEU A 80 -0.89 11.70 2.61
C LEU A 80 -0.09 10.42 2.85
N ARG A 81 -0.49 9.60 3.81
CA ARG A 81 0.13 8.28 4.07
C ARG A 81 0.09 7.32 2.88
N THR A 82 -0.99 7.32 2.08
CA THR A 82 -1.11 6.46 0.90
C THR A 82 -0.28 7.00 -0.26
N ILE A 83 -0.24 8.31 -0.44
CA ILE A 83 0.63 8.97 -1.44
C ILE A 83 2.11 8.76 -1.09
N GLN A 84 2.52 9.00 0.15
CA GLN A 84 3.90 8.79 0.61
C GLN A 84 4.34 7.33 0.43
N THR A 85 3.47 6.37 0.77
CA THR A 85 3.76 4.94 0.54
C THR A 85 3.98 4.65 -0.95
N ALA A 86 3.09 5.14 -1.81
CA ALA A 86 3.16 4.86 -3.23
C ALA A 86 4.35 5.55 -3.93
N VAL A 87 4.59 6.83 -3.62
CA VAL A 87 5.72 7.59 -4.18
C VAL A 87 7.05 6.99 -3.71
N GLY A 88 7.20 6.62 -2.44
CA GLY A 88 8.45 6.01 -1.99
C GLY A 88 8.69 4.60 -2.56
N ALA A 89 7.64 3.78 -2.65
CA ALA A 89 7.75 2.40 -3.11
C ALA A 89 7.85 2.25 -4.64
N PHE A 90 7.09 3.05 -5.39
CA PHE A 90 6.92 2.92 -6.84
C PHE A 90 7.35 4.16 -7.63
N GLY A 91 7.66 5.28 -6.97
CA GLY A 91 8.15 6.50 -7.61
C GLY A 91 9.63 6.41 -8.03
N GLY A 92 9.99 7.16 -9.07
CA GLY A 92 11.35 7.27 -9.63
C GLY A 92 12.01 8.56 -9.20
#